data_AF-A0A7R9ZBF8-F1
#
_entry.id   AF-A0A7R9ZBF8-F1
#
_cell.length_a   1.000
_cell.length_b   1.000
_cell.length_c   1.000
_cell.angle_alpha   90.00
_cell.angle_beta   90.00
_cell.angle_gamma   90.00
#
_symmetry.space_group_name_H-M   'P 1'
#
loop_
_entity.id
_entity.type
_entity.pdbx_description
1 polymer ?
#
loop_
_entity_poly.entity_id
_entity_poly.type
_entity_poly.pdbx_seq_one_letter_code
_entity_poly.pdbx_strand_id
1 'polypeptide(L)'
;EEGRLGAQKKSRIGYAVTKEDVENGDVPDDYDEDDAAMEDDAATSTKKKTARELMWENGGPGVWAPDYRDQYDLASDEWKYDAIPEMLDGKNVADYVDSDIDAKLER
;
A
#
# COMPACT_ATOMS: atom_id res chain seq x y z
N GLU A 1 25.68 -17.40 -31.50
CA GLU A 1 25.68 -17.58 -30.04
C GLU A 1 24.45 -16.85 -29.52
N GLU A 2 23.43 -17.61 -29.13
CA GLU A 2 22.09 -17.09 -28.87
C GLU A 2 22.07 -16.29 -27.56
N GLY A 3 21.78 -14.99 -27.64
CA GLY A 3 21.58 -14.13 -26.49
C GLY A 3 20.30 -14.52 -25.75
N ARG A 4 20.47 -15.10 -24.56
CA ARG A 4 19.38 -15.44 -23.64
C ARG A 4 18.52 -14.20 -23.38
N LEU A 5 17.25 -14.30 -23.79
CA LEU A 5 16.18 -13.36 -23.48
C LEU A 5 16.17 -13.06 -21.97
N GLY A 6 16.38 -11.79 -21.62
CA GLY A 6 16.25 -11.29 -20.25
C GLY A 6 14.82 -11.49 -19.76
N ALA A 7 14.62 -12.52 -18.92
CA ALA A 7 13.35 -12.73 -18.26
C ALA A 7 13.15 -11.59 -17.26
N GLN A 8 12.17 -10.72 -17.49
CA GLN A 8 11.67 -9.80 -16.45
C GLN A 8 11.09 -10.65 -15.31
N LYS A 9 11.91 -10.90 -14.29
CA LYS A 9 11.48 -11.58 -13.07
C LYS A 9 10.64 -10.60 -12.27
N LYS A 10 9.32 -10.76 -12.32
CA LYS A 10 8.39 -10.01 -11.46
C LYS A 10 8.77 -10.29 -10.01
N SER A 11 9.02 -9.22 -9.24
CA SER A 11 9.26 -9.28 -7.80
C SER A 11 8.20 -10.17 -7.15
N ARG A 12 8.66 -11.23 -6.49
CA ARG A 12 7.78 -12.19 -5.83
C ARG A 12 7.54 -11.68 -4.42
N ILE A 13 6.36 -11.08 -4.21
CA ILE A 13 5.87 -10.61 -2.91
C ILE A 13 6.16 -11.69 -1.86
N GLY A 14 6.99 -11.35 -0.86
CA GLY A 14 7.35 -12.21 0.27
C GLY A 14 8.72 -12.90 0.21
N TYR A 15 9.60 -12.61 -0.75
CA TYR A 15 11.01 -13.03 -0.69
C TYR A 15 11.87 -11.97 0.02
N ALA A 16 12.69 -12.39 0.99
CA ALA A 16 13.68 -11.52 1.60
C ALA A 16 14.82 -11.28 0.60
N VAL A 17 15.19 -10.01 0.41
CA VAL A 17 16.32 -9.61 -0.45
C VAL A 17 17.60 -10.21 0.12
N THR A 18 18.33 -10.94 -0.72
CA THR A 18 19.62 -11.55 -0.35
C THR A 18 20.78 -10.62 -0.70
N LYS A 19 21.95 -10.86 -0.10
CA LYS A 19 23.19 -10.15 -0.47
C LYS A 19 23.54 -10.28 -1.96
N GLU A 20 23.20 -11.43 -2.56
CA GLU A 20 23.38 -11.67 -3.98
C GLU A 20 22.43 -10.78 -4.81
N ASP A 21 21.18 -10.59 -4.38
CA ASP A 21 20.24 -9.71 -5.07
C ASP A 21 20.71 -8.25 -5.03
N VAL A 22 21.29 -7.80 -3.90
CA VAL A 22 21.90 -6.46 -3.77
C VAL A 22 23.09 -6.30 -4.72
N GLU A 23 23.99 -7.29 -4.79
CA GLU A 23 25.14 -7.25 -5.70
C GLU A 23 24.72 -7.26 -7.18
N ASN A 24 23.66 -8.00 -7.50
CA ASN A 24 23.12 -8.08 -8.86
C ASN A 24 22.19 -6.90 -9.22
N GLY A 25 21.87 -6.02 -8.27
CA GLY A 25 20.91 -4.93 -8.46
C GLY A 25 19.47 -5.41 -8.66
N ASP A 26 19.17 -6.67 -8.31
CA ASP A 26 17.84 -7.28 -8.36
C ASP A 26 16.99 -6.89 -7.12
N VAL A 27 17.10 -5.63 -6.69
CA VAL A 27 16.36 -5.08 -5.56
C VAL A 27 15.20 -4.20 -6.03
N PRO A 28 14.08 -4.15 -5.30
CA PRO A 28 13.04 -3.15 -5.55
C PRO A 28 13.62 -1.72 -5.50
N ASP A 29 13.09 -0.79 -6.29
CA ASP A 29 13.54 0.61 -6.29
C ASP A 29 13.38 1.29 -4.92
N ASP A 30 12.46 0.80 -4.08
CA ASP A 30 12.20 1.27 -2.72
C ASP A 30 13.02 0.50 -1.65
N TYR A 31 14.03 -0.28 -2.06
CA TYR A 31 14.91 -1.01 -1.13
C TYR A 31 15.99 -0.07 -0.58
N ASP A 32 15.84 0.33 0.66
CA ASP A 32 16.87 1.07 1.40
C ASP A 32 17.86 0.08 2.06
N GLU A 33 19.12 0.11 1.60
CA GLU A 33 20.21 -0.73 2.13
C GLU A 33 20.50 -0.43 3.62
N ASP A 34 20.19 0.78 4.07
CA ASP A 34 20.31 1.25 5.45
C ASP A 34 19.30 0.57 6.41
N ASP A 35 18.16 0.06 5.92
CA ASP A 35 17.15 -0.61 6.76
C ASP A 35 17.59 -2.04 7.13
N ALA A 36 18.43 -2.66 6.29
CA ALA A 36 18.98 -4.00 6.50
C ALA A 36 20.13 -4.03 7.54
N ALA A 37 20.77 -2.90 7.79
CA ALA A 37 21.86 -2.74 8.74
C ALA A 37 21.34 -2.26 10.11
N MET A 38 20.53 -3.07 10.79
CA MET A 38 20.19 -2.82 12.21
C MET A 38 21.41 -3.06 13.12
N GLU A 39 22.34 -2.11 13.11
CA GLU A 39 23.23 -1.84 14.24
C GLU A 39 22.60 -0.70 15.06
N ASP A 40 22.71 -0.81 16.38
CA ASP A 40 21.90 -0.18 17.45
C ASP A 40 22.04 1.37 17.56
N ASP A 41 22.02 2.12 16.46
CA ASP A 41 22.10 3.58 16.46
C ASP A 41 20.72 4.20 16.20
N ALA A 42 19.99 4.40 17.31
CA ALA A 42 18.64 4.96 17.35
C ALA A 42 18.50 6.42 16.86
N ALA A 43 19.50 6.98 16.18
CA ALA A 43 19.62 8.43 15.94
C ALA A 43 19.38 8.90 14.49
N THR A 44 19.35 8.02 13.47
CA THR A 44 19.46 8.50 12.07
C THR A 44 18.38 8.06 11.10
N SER A 45 17.34 7.34 11.53
CA SER A 45 16.15 7.14 10.71
C SER A 45 14.93 7.51 11.53
N THR A 46 14.15 8.47 11.06
CA THR A 46 12.82 8.79 11.60
C THR A 46 11.91 7.59 11.38
N LYS A 47 12.05 6.57 12.23
CA LYS A 47 11.27 5.35 12.19
C LYS A 47 9.80 5.74 12.16
N LYS A 48 9.11 5.39 11.07
CA LYS A 48 7.66 5.58 10.96
C LYS A 48 7.03 4.81 12.12
N LYS A 49 6.23 5.50 12.94
CA LYS A 49 5.54 4.84 14.05
C LYS A 49 4.65 3.74 13.49
N THR A 50 4.78 2.55 14.06
CA THR A 50 3.94 1.42 13.71
C THR A 50 2.54 1.60 14.28
N ALA A 51 1.54 0.97 13.66
CA ALA A 51 0.18 0.93 14.20
C ALA A 51 0.15 0.36 15.63
N ARG A 52 1.09 -0.53 15.98
CA ARG A 52 1.25 -1.04 17.34
C ARG A 52 1.64 0.06 18.32
N GLU A 53 2.63 0.89 18.00
CA GLU A 53 3.07 1.97 18.89
C GLU A 53 1.96 3.02 19.09
N LEU A 54 1.30 3.43 18.01
CA LEU A 54 0.14 4.34 18.07
C LEU A 54 -0.97 3.79 18.96
N MET A 55 -1.27 2.49 18.85
CA MET A 55 -2.26 1.82 19.69
C MET A 55 -1.91 1.93 21.19
N TRP A 56 -0.66 1.71 21.58
CA TRP A 56 -0.23 1.85 22.98
C TRP A 56 -0.29 3.31 23.47
N GLU A 57 0.04 4.28 22.60
CA GLU A 57 -0.05 5.71 22.90
C GLU A 57 -1.51 6.19 23.08
N ASN A 58 -2.44 5.65 22.29
CA ASN A 58 -3.85 6.07 22.25
C ASN A 58 -4.78 5.27 23.18
N GLY A 59 -4.24 4.59 24.20
CA GLY A 59 -5.05 3.92 25.24
C GLY A 59 -5.00 2.39 25.22
N GLY A 60 -4.18 1.80 24.37
CA GLY A 60 -3.88 0.38 24.37
C GLY A 60 -4.97 -0.51 23.75
N PRO A 61 -4.80 -1.84 23.87
CA PRO A 61 -5.75 -2.81 23.33
C PRO A 61 -7.15 -2.68 23.89
N GLY A 62 -8.12 -2.55 22.99
CA GLY A 62 -9.55 -2.46 23.30
C GLY A 62 -10.11 -1.04 23.36
N VAL A 63 -9.25 -0.01 23.39
CA VAL A 63 -9.68 1.41 23.35
C VAL A 63 -9.43 2.03 21.99
N TRP A 64 -8.28 1.75 21.38
CA TRP A 64 -7.93 2.27 20.05
C TRP A 64 -8.15 1.22 18.96
N ALA A 65 -8.81 1.63 17.87
CA ALA A 65 -8.94 0.86 16.64
C ALA A 65 -8.43 1.70 15.45
N PRO A 66 -7.61 1.14 14.55
CA PRO A 66 -7.14 1.85 13.37
C PRO A 66 -8.30 2.13 12.41
N ASP A 67 -8.36 3.34 11.84
CA ASP A 67 -9.24 3.64 10.71
C ASP A 67 -8.50 3.32 9.41
N TYR A 68 -8.99 2.33 8.66
CA TYR A 68 -8.38 1.90 7.40
C TYR A 68 -8.48 2.97 6.31
N ARG A 69 -9.45 3.89 6.39
CA ARG A 69 -9.66 4.95 5.38
C ARG A 69 -8.54 6.00 5.40
N ASP A 70 -7.84 6.14 6.52
CA ASP A 70 -6.70 7.04 6.65
C ASP A 70 -5.56 6.67 5.67
N GLN A 71 -5.40 5.37 5.42
CA GLN A 71 -4.37 4.81 4.56
C GLN A 71 -4.72 4.80 3.07
N TYR A 72 -5.91 5.28 2.68
CA TYR A 72 -6.32 5.30 1.28
C TYR A 72 -5.59 6.41 0.54
N ASP A 73 -5.06 6.10 -0.65
CA ASP A 73 -4.44 7.08 -1.54
C ASP A 73 -5.44 7.48 -2.62
N LEU A 74 -6.13 8.60 -2.39
CA LEU A 74 -7.18 9.14 -3.26
C LEU A 74 -6.71 10.46 -3.88
N ALA A 75 -7.32 10.84 -5.01
CA ALA A 75 -7.01 12.10 -5.68
C ALA A 75 -7.30 13.34 -4.83
N SER A 76 -8.25 13.25 -3.90
CA SER A 76 -8.51 14.27 -2.88
C SER A 76 -8.69 13.61 -1.52
N ASP A 77 -7.92 14.06 -0.53
CA ASP A 77 -8.01 13.61 0.85
C ASP A 77 -9.37 13.91 1.50
N GLU A 78 -10.10 14.92 1.01
CA GLU A 78 -11.41 15.32 1.56
C GLU A 78 -12.46 14.21 1.41
N TRP A 79 -12.33 13.36 0.39
CA TRP A 79 -13.29 12.30 0.09
C TRP A 79 -13.02 10.99 0.83
N LYS A 80 -11.91 10.88 1.58
CA LYS A 80 -11.54 9.64 2.32
C LYS A 80 -12.60 9.19 3.32
N TYR A 81 -13.34 10.14 3.89
CA TYR A 81 -14.35 9.89 4.91
C TYR A 81 -15.78 10.01 4.38
N ASP A 82 -15.97 10.23 3.08
CA ASP A 82 -17.31 10.33 2.50
C ASP A 82 -18.05 8.98 2.55
N ALA A 83 -19.37 9.02 2.69
CA ALA A 83 -20.20 7.83 2.84
C ALA A 83 -20.60 7.28 1.46
N ILE A 84 -20.08 6.09 1.11
CA ILE A 84 -20.41 5.42 -0.15
C ILE A 84 -21.78 4.72 0.00
N PRO A 85 -22.78 5.04 -0.84
CA PRO A 85 -24.06 4.34 -0.80
C PRO A 85 -23.91 2.91 -1.36
N GLU A 86 -24.39 1.91 -0.62
CA GLU A 86 -24.32 0.50 -1.06
C GLU A 86 -25.57 0.06 -1.85
N MET A 87 -26.75 0.53 -1.42
CA MET A 87 -28.04 0.17 -2.02
C MET A 87 -28.88 1.40 -2.32
N LEU A 88 -29.46 1.43 -3.53
CA LEU A 88 -30.41 2.44 -3.97
C LEU A 88 -31.56 1.75 -4.71
N ASP A 89 -32.80 2.02 -4.31
CA ASP A 89 -34.02 1.44 -4.92
C ASP A 89 -34.00 -0.09 -5.08
N GLY A 90 -33.43 -0.80 -4.09
CA GLY A 90 -33.32 -2.26 -4.10
C GLY A 90 -32.28 -2.81 -5.08
N LYS A 91 -31.45 -1.95 -5.66
CA LYS A 91 -30.32 -2.31 -6.53
C LYS A 91 -29.00 -1.98 -5.84
N ASN A 92 -27.94 -2.71 -6.18
CA ASN A 92 -26.60 -2.45 -5.69
C ASN A 92 -25.97 -1.32 -6.53
N VAL A 93 -25.37 -0.32 -5.86
CA VAL A 93 -24.76 0.82 -6.56
C VAL A 93 -23.47 0.42 -7.29
N ALA A 94 -22.69 -0.54 -6.75
CA ALA A 94 -21.44 -1.00 -7.34
C ALA A 94 -21.63 -1.63 -8.73
N ASP A 95 -22.81 -2.20 -9.01
CA ASP A 95 -23.14 -2.75 -10.33
C ASP A 95 -23.23 -1.68 -11.44
N TYR A 96 -23.37 -0.41 -11.06
CA TYR A 96 -23.56 0.72 -11.98
C TYR A 96 -22.38 1.71 -11.94
N VAL A 97 -21.25 1.37 -11.30
CA VAL A 97 -20.05 2.23 -11.31
C VAL A 97 -19.26 2.00 -12.60
N ASP A 98 -19.32 2.98 -13.50
CA ASP A 98 -18.63 2.96 -14.80
C ASP A 98 -18.16 4.37 -15.16
N SER A 99 -16.94 4.49 -15.72
CA SER A 99 -16.37 5.78 -16.13
C SER A 99 -17.12 6.43 -17.29
N ASP A 100 -17.78 5.64 -18.12
CA ASP A 100 -18.50 6.08 -19.32
C ASP A 100 -20.02 5.93 -19.16
N ILE A 101 -20.53 5.94 -17.92
CA ILE A 101 -21.96 5.74 -17.63
C ILE A 101 -22.85 6.76 -18.36
N ASP A 102 -22.43 8.03 -18.46
CA ASP A 102 -23.20 9.09 -19.11
C ASP A 102 -23.40 8.81 -20.60
N ALA A 103 -22.35 8.36 -21.29
CA ALA A 103 -22.42 8.01 -22.71
C ALA A 103 -23.35 6.80 -22.97
N LYS A 104 -23.48 5.89 -22.01
CA LYS A 104 -24.41 4.76 -22.08
C LYS A 104 -25.86 5.18 -21.85
N LEU A 105 -26.09 6.26 -21.09
CA LEU A 105 -27.43 6.78 -20.79
C LEU A 105 -28.01 7.62 -21.94
N GLU A 106 -27.17 8.27 -22.75
CA GLU A 106 -27.61 9.08 -23.89
C GLU A 106 -27.98 8.29 -25.15
N ARG A 107 -27.78 6.97 -25.16
CA ARG A 107 -28.08 6.08 -26.30
C ARG A 107 -29.52 5.60 -26.32
#